data_AF-A0A1X7UAB5-F1
#
_entry.id   AF-A0A1X7UAB5-F1
#
_cell.length_a   1.000
_cell.length_b   1.000
_cell.length_c   1.000
_cell.angle_alpha   90.00
_cell.angle_beta   90.00
_cell.angle_gamma   90.00
#
_symmetry.space_group_name_H-M   'P 1'
#
loop_
_entity.id
_entity.type
_entity.pdbx_description
1 polymer ?
#
loop_
_entity_poly.entity_id
_entity_poly.type
_entity_poly.pdbx_seq_one_letter_code
_entity_poly.pdbx_strand_id
1 'polypeptide(L)'
;MAEATRVTQVRGEVLLPATKSVFLSYVNKKQHFKPLKQISTVTNELILELLKLRYENASAVTFAAFYRWVRDLYGDSDSSTLLNGTAVCIEGIDIHSDEVWAELIQSNSTDENTQEVLQVLFNAFSLTTQRLLVDHLPNGIYHNVTDEEIIRETCSVPTTNVSPERDFAVLDRLLREKPNAQLISLEAIILFAHNKTSKWVAELSCDEREKLFKAARSLAPSFKEKFKARRQEIESRRKRDMEKRIEDNARKDMKIVKEREMLTKQIEENGGLWMKEEEMETALASLSTQKKKKEALKLQINFQNKVLKEKHSRKDVFKFSHNGRQFSVAELKLNLLLLMGVSEGSNNQLSQVTLNPELLVGKKIKHCFEVGEELVWYTGTVLSMNPETMEFEVQYDDEDNVCFFTLLDDISSGDLVLL
;
A
#
# COMPACT_ATOMS: atom_id res chain seq x y z
N MET A 1 53.22 -14.43 -8.02
CA MET A 1 53.08 -13.14 -8.71
C MET A 1 51.79 -13.18 -9.51
N ALA A 2 50.68 -13.04 -8.80
CA ALA A 2 49.35 -13.40 -9.28
C ALA A 2 48.55 -12.14 -9.64
N GLU A 3 47.89 -12.22 -10.79
CA GLU A 3 46.95 -11.26 -11.34
C GLU A 3 45.87 -10.85 -10.33
N ALA A 4 45.94 -9.59 -9.89
CA ALA A 4 44.86 -8.95 -9.18
C ALA A 4 43.76 -8.61 -10.19
N THR A 5 42.81 -9.53 -10.33
CA THR A 5 41.51 -9.29 -10.97
C THR A 5 40.83 -8.15 -10.22
N ARG A 6 40.65 -7.02 -10.91
CA ARG A 6 39.87 -5.87 -10.44
C ARG A 6 38.42 -6.31 -10.22
N VAL A 7 38.04 -6.49 -8.96
CA VAL A 7 36.62 -6.48 -8.57
C VAL A 7 36.21 -5.02 -8.43
N THR A 8 35.61 -4.51 -9.49
CA THR A 8 34.96 -3.20 -9.53
C THR A 8 33.81 -3.22 -8.53
N GLN A 9 34.02 -2.60 -7.38
CA GLN A 9 33.00 -2.44 -6.35
C GLN A 9 31.92 -1.48 -6.88
N VAL A 10 30.76 -2.06 -7.20
CA VAL A 10 29.55 -1.36 -7.65
C VAL A 10 29.19 -0.30 -6.61
N ARG A 11 29.34 0.97 -6.99
CA ARG A 11 28.80 2.11 -6.27
C ARG A 11 27.29 1.93 -6.18
N GLY A 12 26.75 1.92 -4.97
CA GLY A 12 25.32 2.09 -4.73
C GLY A 12 24.89 3.48 -5.19
N GLU A 13 24.46 3.56 -6.44
CA GLU A 13 23.64 4.66 -6.93
C GLU A 13 22.25 4.52 -6.32
N VAL A 14 21.87 5.49 -5.50
CA VAL A 14 20.50 5.70 -5.06
C VAL A 14 19.69 6.10 -6.29
N LEU A 15 18.93 5.15 -6.82
CA LEU A 15 17.95 5.36 -7.90
C LEU A 15 16.82 6.26 -7.41
N LEU A 16 16.92 7.55 -7.75
CA LEU A 16 15.85 8.52 -8.00
C LEU A 16 16.56 9.75 -8.63
N PRO A 17 16.30 10.12 -9.91
CA PRO A 17 14.96 10.43 -10.39
C PRO A 17 14.71 10.01 -11.86
N ALA A 18 14.12 8.84 -12.09
CA ALA A 18 13.55 8.49 -13.40
C ALA A 18 12.27 9.28 -13.73
N THR A 19 11.64 9.93 -12.74
CA THR A 19 10.42 10.72 -12.90
C THR A 19 10.65 12.13 -13.46
N LYS A 20 11.87 12.70 -13.35
CA LYS A 20 12.20 13.99 -13.98
C LYS A 20 12.48 13.88 -15.48
N SER A 21 13.02 12.75 -15.94
CA SER A 21 13.40 12.55 -17.34
C SER A 21 12.20 12.32 -18.26
N VAL A 22 11.19 11.58 -17.79
CA VAL A 22 9.95 11.33 -18.57
C VAL A 22 9.12 12.61 -18.71
N PHE A 23 9.10 13.47 -17.67
CA PHE A 23 8.37 14.74 -17.72
C PHE A 23 9.04 15.76 -18.65
N LEU A 24 10.37 15.85 -18.63
CA LEU A 24 11.12 16.75 -19.51
C LEU A 24 11.16 16.29 -20.98
N SER A 25 11.08 14.98 -21.26
CA SER A 25 10.98 14.48 -22.63
C SER A 25 9.59 14.70 -23.25
N TYR A 26 8.54 14.73 -22.41
CA TYR A 26 7.17 15.05 -22.84
C TYR A 26 6.98 16.54 -23.17
N VAL A 27 7.64 17.43 -22.42
CA VAL A 27 7.54 18.90 -22.62
C VAL A 27 8.24 19.38 -23.90
N ASN A 28 9.20 18.61 -24.44
CA ASN A 28 10.00 19.03 -25.60
C ASN A 28 9.44 18.64 -26.98
N LYS A 29 8.30 17.93 -27.05
CA LYS A 29 7.59 17.70 -28.32
C LYS A 29 6.43 18.69 -28.49
N LYS A 30 6.77 19.98 -28.63
CA LYS A 30 5.82 21.02 -29.06
C LYS A 30 5.56 20.87 -30.56
N GLN A 31 4.56 20.07 -30.93
CA GLN A 31 3.75 20.26 -32.14
C GLN A 31 2.57 19.28 -32.05
N HIS A 32 1.35 19.83 -31.98
CA HIS A 32 0.05 19.14 -31.88
C HIS A 32 -0.46 18.73 -30.49
N PHE A 33 -0.69 19.68 -29.57
CA PHE A 33 -1.73 19.54 -28.53
C PHE A 33 -2.20 20.93 -28.10
N LYS A 34 -3.36 21.38 -28.62
CA LYS A 34 -4.02 22.63 -28.21
C LYS A 34 -4.92 22.54 -26.94
N PRO A 35 -5.48 21.39 -26.50
CA PRO A 35 -6.37 21.39 -25.33
C PRO A 35 -5.65 21.35 -23.97
N LEU A 36 -4.35 21.00 -23.92
CA LEU A 36 -3.60 20.87 -22.65
C LEU A 36 -3.18 22.21 -22.01
N LYS A 37 -3.38 23.34 -22.69
CA LYS A 37 -3.00 24.66 -22.15
C LYS A 37 -3.96 25.19 -21.10
N GLN A 38 -5.25 24.84 -21.14
CA GLN A 38 -6.25 25.34 -20.18
C GLN A 38 -6.21 24.55 -18.86
N ILE A 39 -6.02 23.23 -18.91
CA ILE A 39 -5.84 22.37 -17.72
C ILE A 39 -4.57 22.77 -16.92
N SER A 40 -3.51 23.18 -17.63
CA SER A 40 -2.28 23.73 -17.04
C SER A 40 -2.54 25.00 -16.22
N THR A 41 -3.49 25.85 -16.60
CA THR A 41 -3.71 27.15 -15.93
C THR A 41 -4.49 26.97 -14.62
N VAL A 42 -5.55 26.15 -14.65
CA VAL A 42 -6.35 25.80 -13.45
C VAL A 42 -5.51 25.10 -12.39
N THR A 43 -4.65 24.16 -12.81
CA THR A 43 -3.72 23.49 -11.88
C THR A 43 -2.65 24.44 -11.34
N ASN A 44 -2.17 25.40 -12.13
CA ASN A 44 -1.16 26.37 -11.68
C ASN A 44 -1.71 27.42 -10.69
N GLU A 45 -2.97 27.82 -10.81
CA GLU A 45 -3.67 28.72 -9.87
C GLU A 45 -3.97 28.03 -8.53
N LEU A 46 -4.43 26.78 -8.57
CA LEU A 46 -4.64 25.98 -7.36
C LEU A 46 -3.31 25.65 -6.67
N ILE A 47 -2.23 25.46 -7.46
CA ILE A 47 -0.85 25.40 -6.96
C ILE A 47 -0.42 26.76 -6.39
N LEU A 48 -0.81 27.90 -6.97
CA LEU A 48 -0.49 29.24 -6.46
C LEU A 48 -1.20 29.55 -5.14
N GLU A 49 -2.47 29.16 -4.98
CA GLU A 49 -3.22 29.21 -3.71
C GLU A 49 -2.61 28.29 -2.66
N LEU A 50 -2.24 27.05 -3.02
CA LEU A 50 -1.47 26.15 -2.14
C LEU A 50 -0.07 26.68 -1.81
N LEU A 51 0.53 27.48 -2.71
CA LEU A 51 1.79 28.17 -2.47
C LEU A 51 1.61 29.44 -1.63
N LYS A 52 0.45 30.12 -1.66
CA LYS A 52 0.13 31.21 -0.71
C LYS A 52 -0.03 30.66 0.71
N LEU A 53 -0.67 29.50 0.87
CA LEU A 53 -0.68 28.73 2.12
C LEU A 53 0.76 28.39 2.60
N ARG A 54 1.69 28.13 1.67
CA ARG A 54 3.11 27.93 2.00
C ARG A 54 3.82 29.20 2.48
N TYR A 55 3.38 30.40 2.06
CA TYR A 55 3.97 31.67 2.49
C TYR A 55 3.44 32.14 3.86
N GLU A 56 2.23 31.73 4.25
CA GLU A 56 1.64 32.00 5.56
C GLU A 56 1.71 30.79 6.50
N ASN A 57 2.91 30.26 6.78
CA ASN A 57 3.13 29.23 7.81
C ASN A 57 1.99 28.19 7.94
N ALA A 58 1.54 27.59 6.83
CA ALA A 58 0.41 26.65 6.86
C ALA A 58 0.69 25.53 7.87
N SER A 59 0.00 25.60 8.99
CA SER A 59 0.07 24.61 10.05
C SER A 59 -0.76 23.38 9.65
N ALA A 60 -0.52 22.24 10.30
CA ALA A 60 -1.38 21.06 10.14
C ALA A 60 -2.87 21.37 10.37
N VAL A 61 -3.17 22.40 11.18
CA VAL A 61 -4.53 22.91 11.42
C VAL A 61 -5.15 23.51 10.17
N THR A 62 -4.36 24.23 9.37
CA THR A 62 -4.80 24.84 8.10
C THR A 62 -5.09 23.75 7.06
N PHE A 63 -4.23 22.73 7.00
CA PHE A 63 -4.47 21.53 6.18
C PHE A 63 -5.68 20.71 6.66
N ALA A 64 -5.96 20.66 7.96
CA ALA A 64 -7.14 19.99 8.49
C ALA A 64 -8.45 20.74 8.18
N ALA A 65 -8.42 22.07 8.10
CA ALA A 65 -9.55 22.87 7.64
C ALA A 65 -9.80 22.64 6.14
N PHE A 66 -8.75 22.69 5.32
CA PHE A 66 -8.85 22.40 3.89
C PHE A 66 -9.26 20.94 3.60
N TYR A 67 -8.74 19.97 4.36
CA TYR A 67 -9.16 18.57 4.27
C TYR A 67 -10.65 18.39 4.58
N ARG A 68 -11.14 19.02 5.66
CA ARG A 68 -12.58 19.03 5.99
C ARG A 68 -13.39 19.62 4.85
N TRP A 69 -12.98 20.78 4.34
CA TRP A 69 -13.64 21.41 3.21
C TRP A 69 -13.71 20.50 1.98
N VAL A 70 -12.57 19.92 1.55
CA VAL A 70 -12.53 19.00 0.40
C VAL A 70 -13.40 17.76 0.65
N ARG A 71 -13.36 17.20 1.86
CA ARG A 71 -14.15 16.02 2.22
C ARG A 71 -15.65 16.32 2.32
N ASP A 72 -16.02 17.45 2.90
CA ASP A 72 -17.40 17.79 3.21
C ASP A 72 -18.14 18.33 1.96
N LEU A 73 -17.43 18.96 1.01
CA LEU A 73 -18.00 19.41 -0.27
C LEU A 73 -17.87 18.39 -1.41
N TYR A 74 -16.77 17.63 -1.46
CA TYR A 74 -16.48 16.72 -2.58
C TYR A 74 -16.32 15.26 -2.16
N GLY A 75 -16.69 14.92 -0.93
CA GLY A 75 -16.75 13.53 -0.46
C GLY A 75 -17.74 12.69 -1.27
N ASP A 76 -18.80 13.35 -1.77
CA ASP A 76 -19.82 12.79 -2.66
C ASP A 76 -19.84 13.57 -3.98
N SER A 77 -18.78 13.41 -4.77
CA SER A 77 -18.74 13.50 -6.23
C SER A 77 -19.06 14.81 -6.98
N ASP A 78 -19.56 15.90 -6.40
CA ASP A 78 -19.93 17.09 -7.21
C ASP A 78 -18.93 18.25 -7.13
N SER A 79 -17.99 18.33 -8.08
CA SER A 79 -17.05 19.46 -8.24
C SER A 79 -17.57 20.62 -9.10
N SER A 80 -18.86 20.60 -9.51
CA SER A 80 -19.45 21.64 -10.36
C SER A 80 -19.45 23.04 -9.72
N THR A 81 -19.53 23.09 -8.39
CA THR A 81 -19.49 24.32 -7.60
C THR A 81 -18.14 25.03 -7.64
N LEU A 82 -17.06 24.33 -8.00
CA LEU A 82 -15.76 24.94 -8.21
C LEU A 82 -15.65 25.53 -9.62
N LEU A 83 -16.20 24.83 -10.61
CA LEU A 83 -16.17 25.26 -12.01
C LEU A 83 -17.00 26.52 -12.24
N ASN A 84 -18.13 26.66 -11.55
CA ASN A 84 -18.98 27.84 -11.62
C ASN A 84 -18.53 28.98 -10.69
N GLY A 85 -17.41 28.82 -9.97
CA GLY A 85 -16.85 29.84 -9.10
C GLY A 85 -17.65 30.14 -7.82
N THR A 86 -18.64 29.32 -7.48
CA THR A 86 -19.50 29.54 -6.31
C THR A 86 -18.93 28.96 -5.01
N ALA A 87 -17.98 28.03 -5.11
CA ALA A 87 -17.33 27.42 -3.97
C ALA A 87 -16.21 28.32 -3.41
N VAL A 88 -16.34 28.70 -2.13
CA VAL A 88 -15.29 29.40 -1.39
C VAL A 88 -14.47 28.36 -0.62
N CYS A 89 -13.18 28.21 -0.98
CA CYS A 89 -12.30 27.16 -0.47
C CYS A 89 -11.99 27.26 1.03
N ILE A 90 -11.94 28.48 1.57
CA ILE A 90 -11.53 28.78 2.94
C ILE A 90 -12.32 30.00 3.41
N GLU A 91 -13.03 29.89 4.53
CA GLU A 91 -13.74 31.02 5.15
C GLU A 91 -12.75 32.15 5.47
N GLY A 92 -13.02 33.37 4.97
CA GLY A 92 -12.21 34.56 5.25
C GLY A 92 -11.10 34.86 4.25
N ILE A 93 -10.97 34.09 3.16
CA ILE A 93 -10.11 34.46 2.03
C ILE A 93 -10.95 35.12 0.94
N ASP A 94 -10.64 36.39 0.64
CA ASP A 94 -11.24 37.10 -0.50
C ASP A 94 -10.69 36.53 -1.81
N ILE A 95 -11.58 35.97 -2.63
CA ILE A 95 -11.23 35.48 -3.97
C ILE A 95 -10.77 36.67 -4.81
N HIS A 96 -9.55 36.59 -5.35
CA HIS A 96 -9.04 37.61 -6.26
C HIS A 96 -9.77 37.53 -7.59
N SER A 97 -10.72 38.44 -7.81
CA SER A 97 -11.56 38.50 -9.01
C SER A 97 -10.87 39.31 -10.11
N ASP A 98 -9.82 38.76 -10.69
CA ASP A 98 -9.14 39.34 -11.85
C ASP A 98 -9.69 38.82 -13.19
N GLU A 99 -9.16 39.34 -14.30
CA GLU A 99 -9.57 38.93 -15.66
C GLU A 99 -9.30 37.43 -15.91
N VAL A 100 -8.34 36.83 -15.21
CA VAL A 100 -8.00 35.41 -15.33
C VAL A 100 -9.06 34.55 -14.63
N TRP A 101 -9.46 34.92 -13.42
CA TRP A 101 -10.55 34.28 -12.69
C TRP A 101 -11.87 34.30 -13.47
N ALA A 102 -12.19 35.45 -14.08
CA ALA A 102 -13.37 35.61 -14.91
C ALA A 102 -13.37 34.72 -16.17
N GLU A 103 -12.20 34.43 -16.73
CA GLU A 103 -12.05 33.52 -17.87
C GLU A 103 -12.10 32.05 -17.46
N LEU A 104 -11.65 31.72 -16.24
CA LEU A 104 -11.62 30.34 -15.72
C LEU A 104 -12.99 29.81 -15.31
N ILE A 105 -13.93 30.68 -14.94
CA ILE A 105 -15.32 30.31 -14.55
C ILE A 105 -16.28 30.32 -15.74
N GLN A 106 -15.86 30.84 -16.89
CA GLN A 106 -16.70 30.81 -18.09
C GLN A 106 -16.91 29.37 -18.57
N SER A 107 -18.16 29.03 -18.83
CA SER A 107 -18.55 27.71 -19.29
C SER A 107 -17.82 27.33 -20.58
N ASN A 108 -17.14 26.18 -20.59
CA ASN A 108 -16.40 25.67 -21.72
C ASN A 108 -16.85 24.24 -22.07
N SER A 109 -16.64 23.86 -23.32
CA SER A 109 -16.88 22.52 -23.86
C SER A 109 -16.14 21.38 -23.16
N THR A 110 -15.16 21.69 -22.31
CA THR A 110 -14.32 20.72 -21.59
C THR A 110 -14.63 20.65 -20.09
N ASP A 111 -15.67 21.33 -19.62
CA ASP A 111 -15.99 21.43 -18.19
C ASP A 111 -16.33 20.08 -17.59
N GLU A 112 -17.04 19.22 -18.32
CA GLU A 112 -17.38 17.86 -17.89
C GLU A 112 -16.10 17.02 -17.60
N ASN A 113 -15.16 17.00 -18.54
CA ASN A 113 -13.87 16.33 -18.34
C ASN A 113 -13.05 16.96 -17.21
N THR A 114 -13.14 18.29 -17.05
CA THR A 114 -12.43 19.01 -15.98
C THR A 114 -13.04 18.68 -14.62
N GLN A 115 -14.37 18.54 -14.55
CA GLN A 115 -15.12 18.13 -13.37
C GLN A 115 -14.66 16.75 -12.90
N GLU A 116 -14.62 15.77 -13.81
CA GLU A 116 -14.14 14.41 -13.53
C GLU A 116 -12.70 14.40 -13.01
N VAL A 117 -11.80 15.14 -13.67
CA VAL A 117 -10.39 15.23 -13.25
C VAL A 117 -10.26 15.86 -11.86
N LEU A 118 -11.02 16.92 -11.57
CA LEU A 118 -11.03 17.57 -10.26
C LEU A 118 -11.55 16.61 -9.17
N GLN A 119 -12.58 15.82 -9.44
CA GLN A 119 -13.08 14.82 -8.50
C GLN A 119 -12.02 13.78 -8.16
N VAL A 120 -11.34 13.24 -9.17
CA VAL A 120 -10.27 12.26 -8.96
C VAL A 120 -9.12 12.87 -8.16
N LEU A 121 -8.75 14.12 -8.45
CA LEU A 121 -7.70 14.84 -7.72
C LEU A 121 -8.09 15.11 -6.27
N PHE A 122 -9.33 15.54 -6.00
CA PHE A 122 -9.80 15.79 -4.64
C PHE A 122 -9.92 14.52 -3.82
N ASN A 123 -10.37 13.42 -4.42
CA ASN A 123 -10.39 12.13 -3.76
C ASN A 123 -8.96 11.64 -3.44
N ALA A 124 -8.03 11.73 -4.40
CA ALA A 124 -6.63 11.38 -4.19
C ALA A 124 -5.96 12.25 -3.11
N PHE A 125 -6.26 13.56 -3.10
CA PHE A 125 -5.81 14.49 -2.08
C PHE A 125 -6.37 14.14 -0.70
N SER A 126 -7.67 13.86 -0.61
CA SER A 126 -8.34 13.46 0.64
C SER A 126 -7.73 12.18 1.21
N LEU A 127 -7.61 11.14 0.40
CA LEU A 127 -6.98 9.87 0.81
C LEU A 127 -5.53 10.05 1.26
N THR A 128 -4.76 10.84 0.52
CA THR A 128 -3.34 11.09 0.84
C THR A 128 -3.19 11.88 2.13
N THR A 129 -3.99 12.94 2.29
CA THR A 129 -4.00 13.79 3.48
C THR A 129 -4.48 13.01 4.71
N GLN A 130 -5.53 12.20 4.56
CA GLN A 130 -6.00 11.30 5.61
C GLN A 130 -4.90 10.33 6.02
N ARG A 131 -4.20 9.69 5.08
CA ARG A 131 -3.14 8.75 5.39
C ARG A 131 -1.92 9.40 6.06
N LEU A 132 -1.53 10.60 5.63
CA LEU A 132 -0.31 11.27 6.12
C LEU A 132 -0.54 12.05 7.41
N LEU A 133 -1.74 12.58 7.61
CA LEU A 133 -2.07 13.49 8.72
C LEU A 133 -3.18 12.93 9.63
N VAL A 134 -3.46 11.63 9.59
CA VAL A 134 -4.54 10.99 10.38
C VAL A 134 -4.56 11.43 11.85
N ASP A 135 -3.38 11.57 12.45
CA ASP A 135 -3.23 11.94 13.85
C ASP A 135 -3.54 13.42 14.12
N HIS A 136 -3.47 14.29 13.12
CA HIS A 136 -3.72 15.74 13.24
C HIS A 136 -5.08 16.19 12.68
N LEU A 137 -5.77 15.33 11.94
CA LEU A 137 -7.11 15.56 11.39
C LEU A 137 -8.20 15.42 12.46
N PRO A 138 -9.45 15.87 12.21
CA PRO A 138 -10.55 15.67 13.15
C PRO A 138 -10.68 14.20 13.57
N ASN A 139 -10.76 13.95 14.88
CA ASN A 139 -10.69 12.63 15.54
C ASN A 139 -9.27 12.03 15.69
N GLY A 140 -8.24 12.71 15.21
CA GLY A 140 -6.85 12.35 15.44
C GLY A 140 -6.37 12.69 16.85
N ILE A 141 -5.39 11.93 17.33
CA ILE A 141 -4.84 12.04 18.70
C ILE A 141 -4.23 13.42 19.02
N TYR A 142 -3.83 14.17 18.00
CA TYR A 142 -3.20 15.50 18.10
C TYR A 142 -4.07 16.64 17.57
N HIS A 143 -5.35 16.41 17.26
CA HIS A 143 -6.23 17.44 16.69
C HIS A 143 -6.68 18.47 17.73
N ASN A 144 -7.12 18.00 18.90
CA ASN A 144 -7.51 18.81 20.05
C ASN A 144 -6.86 18.21 21.30
N VAL A 145 -5.57 18.46 21.46
CA VAL A 145 -4.84 18.01 22.65
C VAL A 145 -5.30 18.83 23.85
N THR A 146 -6.09 18.23 24.73
CA THR A 146 -6.48 18.80 26.03
C THR A 146 -5.61 18.28 27.18
N ASP A 147 -4.74 17.31 26.91
CA ASP A 147 -3.87 16.70 27.90
C ASP A 147 -2.69 17.63 28.24
N GLU A 148 -2.63 18.07 29.50
CA GLU A 148 -1.58 18.96 30.02
C GLU A 148 -0.16 18.38 29.90
N GLU A 149 -0.01 17.05 29.93
CA GLU A 149 1.29 16.39 29.81
C GLU A 149 1.82 16.50 28.38
N ILE A 150 0.96 16.22 27.39
CA ILE A 150 1.30 16.34 25.96
C ILE A 150 1.58 17.80 25.59
N ILE A 151 0.79 18.74 26.11
CA ILE A 151 1.03 20.19 25.91
C ILE A 151 2.41 20.57 26.47
N ARG A 152 2.75 20.11 27.67
CA ARG A 152 4.06 20.41 28.30
C ARG A 152 5.22 19.83 27.50
N GLU A 153 5.11 18.58 27.04
CA GLU A 153 6.14 17.94 26.22
C GLU A 153 6.30 18.65 24.87
N THR A 154 5.20 18.96 24.19
CA THR A 154 5.23 19.61 22.87
C THR A 154 5.66 21.08 22.94
N CYS A 155 5.33 21.81 24.01
CA CYS A 155 5.83 23.18 24.25
C CYS A 155 7.35 23.26 24.36
N SER A 156 8.01 22.17 24.76
CA SER A 156 9.47 22.13 24.89
C SER A 156 10.21 22.01 23.55
N VAL A 157 9.49 21.69 22.48
CA VAL A 157 10.06 21.41 21.15
C VAL A 157 9.75 22.57 20.20
N PRO A 158 10.72 23.08 19.42
CA PRO A 158 10.46 24.10 18.41
C PRO A 158 9.42 23.63 17.39
N THR A 159 8.52 24.52 16.99
CA THR A 159 7.49 24.25 15.97
C THR A 159 8.05 24.00 14.57
N THR A 160 9.32 24.31 14.35
CA THR A 160 9.99 24.14 13.06
C THR A 160 11.23 23.26 13.20
N ASN A 161 11.49 22.45 12.18
CA ASN A 161 12.68 21.60 12.08
C ASN A 161 13.93 22.38 11.60
N VAL A 162 13.86 23.71 11.48
CA VAL A 162 14.95 24.56 10.98
C VAL A 162 16.21 24.45 11.84
N SER A 163 16.07 24.27 13.15
CA SER A 163 17.22 24.07 14.05
C SER A 163 17.96 22.77 13.75
N PRO A 164 17.31 21.58 13.83
CA PRO A 164 18.01 20.33 13.52
C PRO A 164 18.50 20.27 12.07
N GLU A 165 17.77 20.80 11.09
CA GLU A 165 18.25 20.86 9.69
C GLU A 165 19.57 21.62 9.56
N ARG A 166 19.68 22.76 10.24
CA ARG A 166 20.90 23.56 10.26
C ARG A 166 22.04 22.80 10.93
N ASP A 167 21.79 22.14 12.04
CA ASP A 167 22.80 21.36 12.76
C ASP A 167 23.30 20.19 11.90
N PHE A 168 22.40 19.51 11.16
CA PHE A 168 22.76 18.47 10.20
C PHE A 168 23.54 19.01 9.00
N ALA A 169 23.18 20.18 8.48
CA ALA A 169 23.93 20.81 7.40
C ALA A 169 25.36 21.15 7.82
N VAL A 170 25.55 21.65 9.06
CA VAL A 170 26.88 21.89 9.63
C VAL A 170 27.63 20.57 9.85
N LEU A 171 26.95 19.54 10.35
CA LEU A 171 27.54 18.21 10.52
C LEU A 171 28.02 17.62 9.19
N ASP A 172 27.20 17.67 8.13
CA ASP A 172 27.56 17.15 6.81
C ASP A 172 28.82 17.85 6.26
N ARG A 173 28.87 19.17 6.38
CA ARG A 173 30.06 19.96 6.04
C ARG A 173 31.27 19.52 6.86
N LEU A 174 31.12 19.37 8.18
CA LEU A 174 32.21 18.98 9.07
C LEU A 174 32.74 17.56 8.79
N LEU A 175 31.87 16.62 8.44
CA LEU A 175 32.26 15.26 8.05
C LEU A 175 33.11 15.26 6.77
N ARG A 176 32.83 16.17 5.82
CA ARG A 176 33.62 16.33 4.60
C ARG A 176 34.95 17.02 4.85
N GLU A 177 34.96 18.09 5.64
CA GLU A 177 36.18 18.85 5.95
C GLU A 177 37.13 18.10 6.90
N LYS A 178 36.57 17.32 7.82
CA LYS A 178 37.30 16.67 8.93
C LYS A 178 36.91 15.19 9.04
N PRO A 179 37.21 14.36 8.02
CA PRO A 179 36.77 12.95 7.99
C PRO A 179 37.37 12.11 9.12
N ASN A 180 38.52 12.50 9.65
CA ASN A 180 39.19 11.81 10.76
C ASN A 180 38.74 12.31 12.15
N ALA A 181 37.85 13.31 12.22
CA ALA A 181 37.37 13.81 13.50
C ALA A 181 36.39 12.84 14.15
N GLN A 182 36.50 12.69 15.47
CA GLN A 182 35.56 11.88 16.24
C GLN A 182 34.21 12.61 16.36
N LEU A 183 33.12 11.85 16.41
CA LEU A 183 31.76 12.40 16.45
C LEU A 183 31.54 13.34 17.66
N ILE A 184 32.07 12.97 18.85
CA ILE A 184 32.02 13.82 20.05
C ILE A 184 32.68 15.19 19.83
N SER A 185 33.75 15.24 19.03
CA SER A 185 34.43 16.49 18.71
C SER A 185 33.63 17.32 17.72
N LEU A 186 32.98 16.68 16.75
CA LEU A 186 32.09 17.36 15.79
C LEU A 186 30.86 17.94 16.49
N GLU A 187 30.24 17.16 17.38
CA GLU A 187 29.13 17.59 18.23
C GLU A 187 29.53 18.79 19.09
N ALA A 188 30.70 18.75 19.73
CA ALA A 188 31.20 19.89 20.51
C ALA A 188 31.37 21.16 19.66
N ILE A 189 31.83 21.04 18.41
CA ILE A 189 31.96 22.17 17.48
C ILE A 189 30.59 22.75 17.13
N ILE A 190 29.61 21.89 16.82
CA ILE A 190 28.24 22.31 16.49
C ILE A 190 27.62 23.04 17.68
N LEU A 191 27.69 22.45 18.88
CA LEU A 191 27.17 23.05 20.10
C LEU A 191 27.85 24.39 20.42
N PHE A 192 29.16 24.46 20.27
CA PHE A 192 29.92 25.69 20.52
C PHE A 192 29.53 26.82 19.56
N ALA A 193 29.25 26.49 18.30
CA ALA A 193 28.78 27.44 17.30
C ALA A 193 27.32 27.86 17.56
N HIS A 194 26.44 26.89 17.80
CA HIS A 194 25.00 27.11 17.97
C HIS A 194 24.70 27.94 19.22
N ASN A 195 25.35 27.61 20.35
CA ASN A 195 25.17 28.31 21.62
C ASN A 195 25.90 29.67 21.67
N LYS A 196 26.51 30.11 20.57
CA LYS A 196 27.32 31.34 20.49
C LYS A 196 28.39 31.38 21.59
N THR A 197 28.90 30.23 21.99
CA THR A 197 29.80 30.10 23.14
C THR A 197 31.07 30.93 22.93
N SER A 198 31.54 31.10 21.69
CA SER A 198 32.67 32.00 21.39
C SER A 198 32.41 33.46 21.76
N LYS A 199 31.18 33.97 21.55
CA LYS A 199 30.83 35.36 21.89
C LYS A 199 30.72 35.52 23.40
N TRP A 200 30.02 34.59 24.04
CA TRP A 200 29.90 34.56 25.50
C TRP A 200 31.28 34.49 26.19
N VAL A 201 32.19 33.64 25.71
CA VAL A 201 33.55 33.54 26.25
C VAL A 201 34.37 34.82 26.03
N ALA A 202 34.07 35.59 24.98
CA ALA A 202 34.75 36.87 24.71
C ALA A 202 34.28 38.00 25.62
N GLU A 203 33.06 37.91 26.17
CA GLU A 203 32.47 38.88 27.11
C GLU A 203 32.96 38.69 28.56
N LEU A 204 33.52 37.52 28.88
CA LEU A 204 34.06 37.22 30.21
C LEU A 204 35.41 37.88 30.47
N SER A 205 35.72 38.13 31.75
CA SER A 205 37.05 38.60 32.15
C SER A 205 38.13 37.54 31.86
N CYS A 206 39.38 38.00 31.71
CA CYS A 206 40.51 37.10 31.44
C CYS A 206 40.66 36.01 32.52
N ASP A 207 40.43 36.35 33.79
CA ASP A 207 40.58 35.42 34.91
C ASP A 207 39.46 34.37 34.95
N GLU A 208 38.21 34.77 34.69
CA GLU A 208 37.08 33.86 34.61
C GLU A 208 37.19 32.91 33.42
N ARG A 209 37.62 33.45 32.27
CA ARG A 209 37.86 32.65 31.07
C ARG A 209 38.94 31.58 31.29
N GLU A 210 40.06 31.93 31.91
CA GLU A 210 41.14 30.97 32.19
C GLU A 210 40.69 29.90 33.19
N LYS A 211 39.92 30.27 34.23
CA LYS A 211 39.32 29.33 35.18
C LYS A 211 38.41 28.33 34.46
N LEU A 212 37.53 28.80 33.57
CA LEU A 212 36.64 27.93 32.79
C LEU A 212 37.39 26.99 31.85
N PHE A 213 38.41 27.47 31.14
CA PHE A 213 39.21 26.59 30.28
C PHE A 213 40.03 25.56 31.07
N LYS A 214 40.52 25.90 32.26
CA LYS A 214 41.15 24.93 33.17
C LYS A 214 40.14 23.85 33.61
N ALA A 215 38.93 24.24 34.00
CA ALA A 215 37.87 23.30 34.36
C ALA A 215 37.44 22.41 33.18
N ALA A 216 37.30 22.98 31.97
CA ALA A 216 36.96 22.21 30.78
C ALA A 216 38.05 21.17 30.44
N ARG A 217 39.33 21.55 30.54
CA ARG A 217 40.47 20.64 30.33
C ARG A 217 40.51 19.52 31.37
N SER A 218 40.22 19.81 32.65
CA SER A 218 40.20 18.78 33.70
C SER A 218 39.02 17.81 33.57
N LEU A 219 37.87 18.29 33.08
CA LEU A 219 36.67 17.46 32.89
C LEU A 219 36.67 16.66 31.59
N ALA A 220 37.42 17.08 30.57
CA ALA A 220 37.45 16.44 29.25
C ALA A 220 37.71 14.92 29.27
N PRO A 221 38.63 14.37 30.10
CA PRO A 221 38.82 12.92 30.20
C PRO A 221 37.56 12.18 30.66
N SER A 222 36.85 12.71 31.68
CA SER A 222 35.62 12.12 32.20
C SER A 222 34.52 12.06 31.12
N PHE A 223 34.38 13.12 30.32
CA PHE A 223 33.41 13.11 29.22
C PHE A 223 33.76 12.11 28.12
N LYS A 224 35.05 11.97 27.77
CA LYS A 224 35.50 10.95 26.80
C LYS A 224 35.22 9.54 27.30
N GLU A 225 35.42 9.28 28.60
CA GLU A 225 35.13 7.99 29.21
C GLU A 225 33.62 7.69 29.21
N LYS A 226 32.77 8.65 29.61
CA LYS A 226 31.31 8.52 29.52
C LYS A 226 30.84 8.24 28.10
N PHE A 227 31.39 8.94 27.10
CA PHE A 227 31.07 8.69 25.69
C PHE A 227 31.48 7.29 25.23
N LYS A 228 32.67 6.82 25.62
CA LYS A 228 33.13 5.46 25.33
C LYS A 228 32.23 4.41 25.96
N ALA A 229 31.88 4.57 27.23
CA ALA A 229 30.97 3.67 27.95
C ALA A 229 29.59 3.61 27.28
N ARG A 230 29.03 4.77 26.92
CA ARG A 230 27.75 4.83 26.21
C ARG A 230 27.80 4.14 24.85
N ARG A 231 28.91 4.29 24.11
CA ARG A 231 29.10 3.62 22.82
C ARG A 231 29.12 2.10 22.98
N GLN A 232 29.84 1.59 23.98
CA GLN A 232 29.89 0.16 24.28
C GLN A 232 28.52 -0.37 24.71
N GLU A 233 27.75 0.39 25.47
CA GLU A 233 26.40 0.02 25.87
C GLU A 233 25.47 -0.11 24.66
N ILE A 234 25.50 0.88 23.75
CA ILE A 234 24.70 0.89 22.52
C ILE A 234 25.07 -0.30 21.63
N GLU A 235 26.37 -0.57 21.45
CA GLU A 235 26.85 -1.72 20.69
C GLU A 235 26.40 -3.04 21.32
N SER A 236 26.55 -3.18 22.64
CA SER A 236 26.11 -4.36 23.38
C SER A 236 24.59 -4.57 23.29
N ARG A 237 23.81 -3.49 23.27
CA ARG A 237 22.35 -3.55 23.05
C ARG A 237 22.03 -4.04 21.64
N ARG A 238 22.65 -3.45 20.61
CA ARG A 238 22.48 -3.87 19.21
C ARG A 238 22.83 -5.33 18.99
N LYS A 239 23.90 -5.81 19.62
CA LYS A 239 24.29 -7.23 19.56
C LYS A 239 23.23 -8.13 20.17
N ARG A 240 22.73 -7.81 21.37
CA ARG A 240 21.63 -8.57 22.02
C ARG A 240 20.36 -8.58 21.16
N ASP A 241 19.99 -7.44 20.59
CA ASP A 241 18.81 -7.33 19.72
C ASP A 241 18.96 -8.20 18.46
N MET A 242 20.18 -8.26 17.89
CA MET A 242 20.50 -9.11 16.75
C MET A 242 20.45 -10.60 17.13
N GLU A 243 21.07 -10.99 18.24
CA GLU A 243 21.07 -12.38 18.74
C GLU A 243 19.65 -12.86 19.00
N LYS A 244 18.81 -12.03 19.64
CA LYS A 244 17.40 -12.34 19.87
C LYS A 244 16.63 -12.54 18.56
N ARG A 245 16.89 -11.72 17.53
CA ARG A 245 16.28 -11.91 16.20
C ARG A 245 16.72 -13.21 15.54
N ILE A 246 18.00 -13.58 15.67
CA ILE A 246 18.52 -14.85 15.14
C ILE A 246 17.86 -16.02 15.85
N GLU A 247 17.77 -15.98 17.18
CA GLU A 247 17.11 -17.03 17.98
C GLU A 247 15.61 -17.15 17.65
N ASP A 248 14.92 -16.01 17.54
CA ASP A 248 13.51 -15.97 17.17
C ASP A 248 13.27 -16.56 15.78
N ASN A 249 14.15 -16.26 14.82
CA ASN A 249 14.09 -16.82 13.47
C ASN A 249 14.39 -18.33 13.50
N ALA A 250 15.45 -18.77 14.17
CA ALA A 250 15.79 -20.19 14.31
C ALA A 250 14.66 -20.98 14.97
N ARG A 251 13.97 -20.41 15.96
CA ARG A 251 12.80 -21.01 16.60
C ARG A 251 11.60 -21.10 15.65
N LYS A 252 11.37 -20.09 14.82
CA LYS A 252 10.33 -20.14 13.77
C LYS A 252 10.66 -21.21 12.73
N ASP A 253 11.91 -21.27 12.28
CA ASP A 253 12.37 -22.27 11.32
C ASP A 253 12.25 -23.68 11.88
N MET A 254 12.64 -23.91 13.14
CA MET A 254 12.48 -25.21 13.79
C MET A 254 11.01 -25.63 13.91
N LYS A 255 10.10 -24.70 14.17
CA LYS A 255 8.65 -24.98 14.18
C LYS A 255 8.15 -25.37 12.80
N ILE A 256 8.58 -24.67 11.75
CA ILE A 256 8.22 -24.98 10.36
C ILE A 256 8.74 -26.37 9.97
N VAL A 257 9.99 -26.70 10.33
CA VAL A 257 10.57 -28.03 10.04
C VAL A 257 9.79 -29.13 10.76
N LYS A 258 9.52 -28.97 12.06
CA LYS A 258 8.71 -29.95 12.82
C LYS A 258 7.30 -30.11 12.26
N GLU A 259 6.65 -29.02 11.86
CA GLU A 259 5.32 -29.07 11.24
C GLU A 259 5.36 -29.83 9.91
N ARG A 260 6.38 -29.59 9.08
CA ARG A 260 6.56 -30.34 7.82
C ARG A 260 6.81 -31.82 8.07
N GLU A 261 7.70 -32.17 9.00
CA GLU A 261 7.96 -33.57 9.37
C GLU A 261 6.70 -34.28 9.87
N MET A 262 5.88 -33.59 10.69
CA MET A 262 4.61 -34.12 11.18
C MET A 262 3.63 -34.35 10.03
N LEU A 263 3.49 -33.39 9.11
CA LEU A 263 2.63 -33.53 7.94
C LEU A 263 3.08 -34.68 7.02
N THR A 264 4.39 -34.86 6.82
CA THR A 264 4.93 -35.99 6.05
C THR A 264 4.56 -37.33 6.68
N LYS A 265 4.76 -37.50 8.00
CA LYS A 265 4.38 -38.74 8.70
C LYS A 265 2.88 -39.03 8.60
N GLN A 266 2.05 -38.01 8.80
CA GLN A 266 0.59 -38.15 8.70
C GLN A 266 0.12 -38.54 7.31
N ILE A 267 0.82 -38.10 6.26
CA ILE A 267 0.50 -38.51 4.89
C ILE A 267 0.92 -39.93 4.59
N GLU A 268 2.09 -40.36 5.08
CA GLU A 268 2.52 -41.75 4.98
C GLU A 268 1.53 -42.69 5.69
N GLU A 269 1.06 -42.32 6.88
CA GLU A 269 0.03 -43.06 7.63
C GLU A 269 -1.33 -43.12 6.91
N ASN A 270 -1.68 -42.09 6.13
CA ASN A 270 -2.93 -42.02 5.36
C ASN A 270 -2.82 -42.59 3.94
N GLY A 271 -1.79 -43.40 3.66
CA GLY A 271 -1.64 -44.10 2.38
C GLY A 271 -0.93 -43.30 1.28
N GLY A 272 -0.25 -42.20 1.64
CA GLY A 272 0.57 -41.40 0.73
C GLY A 272 -0.14 -40.19 0.12
N LEU A 273 0.56 -39.51 -0.78
CA LEU A 273 0.06 -38.36 -1.55
C LEU A 273 -0.83 -38.86 -2.68
N TRP A 274 -2.02 -38.27 -2.84
CA TRP A 274 -2.92 -38.63 -3.94
C TRP A 274 -2.53 -37.85 -5.20
N MET A 275 -2.15 -38.58 -6.26
CA MET A 275 -1.69 -37.99 -7.52
C MET A 275 -2.73 -38.12 -8.64
N LYS A 276 -3.71 -39.02 -8.48
CA LYS A 276 -4.81 -39.22 -9.42
C LYS A 276 -6.17 -39.14 -8.73
N GLU A 277 -7.20 -38.76 -9.49
CA GLU A 277 -8.59 -38.71 -8.99
C GLU A 277 -9.07 -40.09 -8.51
N GLU A 278 -8.69 -41.16 -9.21
CA GLU A 278 -9.06 -42.54 -8.85
C GLU A 278 -8.51 -42.96 -7.48
N GLU A 279 -7.29 -42.55 -7.15
CA GLU A 279 -6.63 -42.81 -5.87
C GLU A 279 -7.35 -42.06 -4.73
N MET A 280 -7.72 -40.80 -4.98
CA MET A 280 -8.49 -39.99 -4.05
C MET A 280 -9.87 -40.60 -3.80
N GLU A 281 -10.62 -40.98 -4.84
CA GLU A 281 -11.95 -41.57 -4.68
C GLU A 281 -11.91 -42.90 -3.93
N THR A 282 -10.93 -43.75 -4.24
CA THR A 282 -10.73 -45.02 -3.55
C THR A 282 -10.39 -44.81 -2.07
N ALA A 283 -9.51 -43.86 -1.77
CA ALA A 283 -9.15 -43.50 -0.40
C ALA A 283 -10.35 -42.89 0.36
N LEU A 284 -11.13 -42.02 -0.28
CA LEU A 284 -12.33 -41.42 0.32
C LEU A 284 -13.47 -42.43 0.51
N ALA A 285 -13.59 -43.46 -0.33
CA ALA A 285 -14.55 -44.54 -0.17
C ALA A 285 -14.20 -45.45 1.02
N SER A 286 -12.91 -45.65 1.30
CA SER A 286 -12.43 -46.44 2.44
C SER A 286 -12.70 -45.79 3.81
N LEU A 287 -12.97 -44.48 3.85
CA LEU A 287 -13.19 -43.73 5.07
C LEU A 287 -14.67 -43.72 5.49
N SER A 288 -14.95 -44.22 6.70
CA SER A 288 -16.31 -44.43 7.20
C SER A 288 -17.07 -43.17 7.63
N THR A 289 -16.38 -42.06 7.93
CA THR A 289 -17.01 -40.85 8.50
C THR A 289 -16.67 -39.60 7.70
N GLN A 290 -17.67 -38.74 7.47
CA GLN A 290 -17.50 -37.44 6.80
C GLN A 290 -16.41 -36.55 7.46
N LYS A 291 -16.27 -36.62 8.78
CA LYS A 291 -15.20 -35.92 9.52
C LYS A 291 -13.80 -36.40 9.10
N LYS A 292 -13.59 -37.71 9.00
CA LYS A 292 -12.31 -38.30 8.55
C LYS A 292 -12.00 -37.95 7.10
N LYS A 293 -13.02 -37.92 6.22
CA LYS A 293 -12.88 -37.47 4.82
C LYS A 293 -12.40 -36.01 4.75
N LYS A 294 -12.99 -35.11 5.54
CA LYS A 294 -12.54 -33.72 5.63
C LYS A 294 -11.11 -33.60 6.16
N GLU A 295 -10.75 -34.35 7.20
CA GLU A 295 -9.40 -34.31 7.78
C GLU A 295 -8.34 -34.82 6.79
N ALA A 296 -8.62 -35.92 6.08
CA ALA A 296 -7.74 -36.45 5.04
C ALA A 296 -7.56 -35.46 3.88
N LEU A 297 -8.64 -34.84 3.37
CA LEU A 297 -8.56 -33.82 2.32
C LEU A 297 -7.78 -32.58 2.76
N LYS A 298 -8.02 -32.10 3.99
CA LYS A 298 -7.26 -30.98 4.57
C LYS A 298 -5.78 -31.31 4.71
N LEU A 299 -5.45 -32.55 5.05
CA LEU A 299 -4.06 -33.01 5.15
C LEU A 299 -3.36 -32.96 3.78
N GLN A 300 -4.00 -33.50 2.73
CA GLN A 300 -3.47 -33.48 1.36
C GLN A 300 -3.22 -32.04 0.86
N ILE A 301 -4.21 -31.15 1.02
CA ILE A 301 -4.09 -29.73 0.64
C ILE A 301 -3.02 -29.00 1.47
N ASN A 302 -2.96 -29.24 2.78
CA ASN A 302 -1.93 -28.64 3.63
C ASN A 302 -0.53 -29.11 3.27
N PHE A 303 -0.37 -30.36 2.87
CA PHE A 303 0.93 -30.90 2.46
C PHE A 303 1.41 -30.27 1.14
N GLN A 304 0.53 -30.17 0.16
CA GLN A 304 0.81 -29.45 -1.10
C GLN A 304 1.22 -27.99 -0.83
N ASN A 305 0.51 -27.30 0.06
CA ASN A 305 0.81 -25.90 0.42
C ASN A 305 2.10 -25.75 1.24
N LYS A 306 2.25 -26.51 2.34
CA LYS A 306 3.27 -26.27 3.37
C LYS A 306 4.56 -27.07 3.15
N VAL A 307 4.48 -28.27 2.57
CA VAL A 307 5.62 -29.16 2.32
C VAL A 307 6.10 -29.01 0.89
N LEU A 308 5.23 -29.20 -0.12
CA LEU A 308 5.59 -29.09 -1.54
C LEU A 308 5.72 -27.64 -2.02
N LYS A 309 5.13 -26.67 -1.29
CA LYS A 309 5.13 -25.24 -1.62
C LYS A 309 4.58 -24.96 -3.01
N GLU A 310 3.57 -25.71 -3.42
CA GLU A 310 2.89 -25.50 -4.69
C GLU A 310 2.27 -24.10 -4.73
N LYS A 311 2.43 -23.43 -5.87
CA LYS A 311 1.88 -22.10 -6.10
C LYS A 311 0.74 -22.22 -7.10
N HIS A 312 -0.45 -21.79 -6.70
CA HIS A 312 -1.61 -21.71 -7.57
C HIS A 312 -2.03 -20.25 -7.76
N SER A 313 -2.58 -19.92 -8.93
CA SER A 313 -3.07 -18.57 -9.27
C SER A 313 -4.16 -18.06 -8.32
N ARG A 314 -4.91 -18.98 -7.69
CA ARG A 314 -5.97 -18.70 -6.73
C ARG A 314 -5.48 -19.14 -5.35
N LYS A 315 -5.30 -18.20 -4.42
CA LYS A 315 -4.88 -18.51 -3.04
C LYS A 315 -5.98 -19.18 -2.21
N ASP A 316 -7.23 -19.10 -2.67
CA ASP A 316 -8.39 -19.64 -1.96
C ASP A 316 -8.46 -21.17 -1.98
N VAL A 317 -7.78 -21.80 -2.94
CA VAL A 317 -7.70 -23.26 -3.09
C VAL A 317 -7.03 -23.92 -1.88
N PHE A 318 -6.16 -23.18 -1.18
CA PHE A 318 -5.49 -23.64 0.03
C PHE A 318 -6.23 -23.27 1.33
N LYS A 319 -7.39 -22.59 1.25
CA LYS A 319 -8.20 -22.24 2.42
C LYS A 319 -9.14 -23.39 2.77
N PHE A 320 -9.58 -23.40 4.03
CA PHE A 320 -10.52 -24.41 4.55
C PHE A 320 -11.86 -23.82 5.02
N SER A 321 -12.02 -22.51 4.86
CA SER A 321 -13.20 -21.76 5.25
C SER A 321 -13.28 -20.44 4.48
N HIS A 322 -14.50 -19.99 4.23
CA HIS A 322 -14.80 -18.68 3.66
C HIS A 322 -15.91 -18.02 4.50
N ASN A 323 -15.74 -16.75 4.87
CA ASN A 323 -16.70 -15.97 5.67
C ASN A 323 -17.24 -16.71 6.92
N GLY A 324 -16.35 -17.41 7.65
CA GLY A 324 -16.71 -18.15 8.87
C GLY A 324 -17.37 -19.52 8.64
N ARG A 325 -17.75 -19.87 7.40
CA ARG A 325 -18.25 -21.21 7.03
C ARG A 325 -17.09 -22.14 6.67
N GLN A 326 -17.05 -23.33 7.27
CA GLN A 326 -16.09 -24.37 6.89
C GLN A 326 -16.51 -25.05 5.58
N PHE A 327 -15.53 -25.36 4.74
CA PHE A 327 -15.80 -26.07 3.49
C PHE A 327 -16.35 -27.49 3.71
N SER A 328 -17.26 -27.87 2.81
CA SER A 328 -17.84 -29.19 2.67
C SER A 328 -16.82 -30.18 2.07
N VAL A 329 -17.14 -31.47 2.07
CA VAL A 329 -16.26 -32.50 1.49
C VAL A 329 -16.15 -32.32 -0.02
N ALA A 330 -17.23 -31.91 -0.68
CA ALA A 330 -17.27 -31.64 -2.12
C ALA A 330 -16.38 -30.45 -2.50
N GLU A 331 -16.46 -29.35 -1.74
CA GLU A 331 -15.62 -28.16 -1.96
C GLU A 331 -14.12 -28.46 -1.74
N LEU A 332 -13.78 -29.22 -0.69
CA LEU A 332 -12.39 -29.63 -0.45
C LEU A 332 -11.87 -30.61 -1.51
N LYS A 333 -12.73 -31.50 -2.01
CA LYS A 333 -12.41 -32.40 -3.13
C LYS A 333 -12.12 -31.59 -4.40
N LEU A 334 -12.95 -30.61 -4.72
CA LEU A 334 -12.76 -29.74 -5.88
C LEU A 334 -11.46 -28.92 -5.75
N ASN A 335 -11.15 -28.39 -4.57
CA ASN A 335 -9.89 -27.70 -4.33
C ASN A 335 -8.68 -28.61 -4.54
N LEU A 336 -8.72 -29.86 -4.07
CA LEU A 336 -7.62 -30.81 -4.27
C LEU A 336 -7.46 -31.20 -5.75
N LEU A 337 -8.57 -31.42 -6.47
CA LEU A 337 -8.55 -31.70 -7.92
C LEU A 337 -7.96 -30.53 -8.73
N LEU A 338 -8.26 -29.28 -8.34
CA LEU A 338 -7.65 -28.09 -8.94
C LEU A 338 -6.14 -28.06 -8.72
N LEU A 339 -5.65 -28.43 -7.52
CA LEU A 339 -4.21 -28.50 -7.24
C LEU A 339 -3.50 -29.61 -8.01
N MET A 340 -4.18 -30.72 -8.27
CA MET A 340 -3.66 -31.86 -9.03
C MET A 340 -3.59 -31.63 -10.55
N GLY A 341 -4.05 -30.47 -11.05
CA GLY A 341 -4.02 -30.14 -12.48
C GLY A 341 -5.00 -30.95 -13.34
N VAL A 342 -5.86 -31.76 -12.72
CA VAL A 342 -6.84 -32.62 -13.43
C VAL A 342 -7.93 -31.78 -14.14
N SER A 343 -8.04 -30.48 -13.82
CA SER A 343 -8.99 -29.52 -14.41
C SER A 343 -8.35 -28.47 -15.35
N GLU A 344 -7.11 -28.65 -15.81
CA GLU A 344 -6.48 -27.67 -16.72
C GLU A 344 -7.16 -27.59 -18.12
N GLY A 345 -8.08 -28.50 -18.43
CA GLY A 345 -8.86 -28.46 -19.68
C GLY A 345 -9.98 -27.42 -19.73
N SER A 346 -10.53 -26.98 -18.59
CA SER A 346 -11.79 -26.19 -18.56
C SER A 346 -11.60 -24.73 -18.11
N ASN A 347 -10.53 -24.43 -17.38
CA ASN A 347 -10.34 -23.12 -16.75
C ASN A 347 -9.85 -22.01 -17.70
N ASN A 348 -9.36 -22.35 -18.89
CA ASN A 348 -8.88 -21.35 -19.85
C ASN A 348 -10.04 -20.66 -20.61
N GLN A 349 -11.23 -21.27 -20.65
CA GLN A 349 -12.41 -20.65 -21.27
C GLN A 349 -13.19 -19.76 -20.29
N LEU A 350 -13.44 -20.21 -19.04
CA LEU A 350 -14.16 -19.39 -18.05
C LEU A 350 -13.46 -18.07 -17.71
N SER A 351 -12.12 -18.10 -17.61
CA SER A 351 -11.32 -16.90 -17.31
C SER A 351 -11.32 -15.89 -18.46
N GLN A 352 -11.45 -16.34 -19.72
CA GLN A 352 -11.59 -15.45 -20.88
C GLN A 352 -13.01 -14.89 -21.01
N VAL A 353 -14.04 -15.69 -20.69
CA VAL A 353 -15.45 -15.28 -20.73
C VAL A 353 -15.77 -14.23 -19.68
N THR A 354 -15.18 -14.33 -18.48
CA THR A 354 -15.36 -13.30 -17.43
C THR A 354 -14.71 -11.96 -17.80
N LEU A 355 -13.66 -11.98 -18.65
CA LEU A 355 -12.96 -10.79 -19.13
C LEU A 355 -13.58 -10.21 -20.40
N ASN A 356 -14.22 -11.04 -21.22
CA ASN A 356 -14.94 -10.67 -22.44
C ASN A 356 -16.28 -11.41 -22.50
N PRO A 357 -17.35 -10.82 -21.93
CA PRO A 357 -18.68 -11.42 -21.86
C PRO A 357 -19.28 -11.78 -23.23
N GLU A 358 -18.89 -11.06 -24.30
CA GLU A 358 -19.30 -11.35 -25.67
C GLU A 358 -18.90 -12.76 -26.16
N LEU A 359 -17.89 -13.39 -25.55
CA LEU A 359 -17.45 -14.75 -25.90
C LEU A 359 -18.47 -15.84 -25.52
N LEU A 360 -19.47 -15.52 -24.69
CA LEU A 360 -20.61 -16.40 -24.40
C LEU A 360 -21.56 -16.52 -25.58
N VAL A 361 -21.65 -15.49 -26.43
CA VAL A 361 -22.59 -15.46 -27.55
C VAL A 361 -22.26 -16.56 -28.55
N GLY A 362 -23.25 -17.38 -28.89
CA GLY A 362 -23.13 -18.55 -29.76
C GLY A 362 -22.63 -19.83 -29.08
N LYS A 363 -22.43 -19.84 -27.76
CA LYS A 363 -22.03 -21.04 -27.01
C LYS A 363 -23.24 -21.84 -26.56
N LYS A 364 -23.09 -23.17 -26.52
CA LYS A 364 -24.00 -24.06 -25.80
C LYS A 364 -23.69 -24.02 -24.31
N ILE A 365 -24.75 -24.00 -23.51
CA ILE A 365 -24.68 -23.94 -22.05
C ILE A 365 -25.59 -25.01 -21.45
N LYS A 366 -25.26 -25.41 -20.21
CA LYS A 366 -26.19 -26.04 -19.28
C LYS A 366 -26.46 -25.08 -18.15
N HIS A 367 -27.73 -24.73 -17.95
CA HIS A 367 -28.17 -23.79 -16.92
C HIS A 367 -29.04 -24.55 -15.91
N CYS A 368 -28.73 -24.43 -14.62
CA CYS A 368 -29.44 -25.05 -13.52
C CYS A 368 -30.55 -24.12 -12.99
N PHE A 369 -31.74 -24.68 -12.78
CA PHE A 369 -32.87 -23.99 -12.15
C PHE A 369 -33.41 -24.82 -10.98
N GLU A 370 -33.89 -24.12 -9.96
CA GLU A 370 -34.60 -24.73 -8.84
C GLU A 370 -36.10 -24.85 -9.18
N VAL A 371 -36.58 -26.07 -9.38
CA VAL A 371 -37.99 -26.37 -9.68
C VAL A 371 -38.55 -27.16 -8.50
N GLY A 372 -39.17 -26.46 -7.56
CA GLY A 372 -39.65 -27.07 -6.31
C GLY A 372 -38.50 -27.28 -5.31
N GLU A 373 -38.24 -28.53 -4.93
CA GLU A 373 -37.11 -28.91 -4.04
C GLU A 373 -35.95 -29.59 -4.82
N GLU A 374 -36.03 -29.64 -6.16
CA GLU A 374 -35.05 -30.30 -7.01
C GLU A 374 -34.34 -29.31 -7.96
N LEU A 375 -33.05 -29.56 -8.20
CA LEU A 375 -32.23 -28.81 -9.15
C LEU A 375 -32.26 -29.51 -10.51
N VAL A 376 -32.76 -28.81 -11.53
CA VAL A 376 -32.93 -29.33 -12.89
C VAL A 376 -32.01 -28.58 -13.85
N TRP A 377 -31.33 -29.30 -14.74
CA TRP A 377 -30.40 -28.74 -15.71
C TRP A 377 -31.02 -28.69 -17.11
N TYR A 378 -31.08 -27.50 -17.70
CA TYR A 378 -31.57 -27.28 -19.05
C TYR A 378 -30.41 -26.96 -19.99
N THR A 379 -30.45 -27.50 -21.20
CA THR A 379 -29.44 -27.22 -22.23
C THR A 379 -29.97 -26.12 -23.14
N GLY A 380 -29.16 -25.09 -23.40
CA GLY A 380 -29.54 -23.97 -24.24
C GLY A 380 -28.37 -23.37 -25.00
N THR A 381 -28.68 -22.42 -25.87
CA THR A 381 -27.71 -21.67 -26.67
C THR A 381 -27.87 -20.18 -26.41
N VAL A 382 -26.76 -19.51 -26.15
CA VAL A 382 -26.74 -18.04 -25.97
C VAL A 382 -26.78 -17.39 -27.35
N LEU A 383 -27.78 -16.56 -27.60
CA LEU A 383 -28.03 -15.94 -28.90
C LEU A 383 -27.41 -14.54 -29.03
N SER A 384 -27.54 -13.71 -28.00
CA SER A 384 -27.06 -12.33 -28.00
C SER A 384 -26.86 -11.80 -26.56
N MET A 385 -26.24 -10.63 -26.43
CA MET A 385 -26.01 -9.94 -25.16
C MET A 385 -26.45 -8.48 -25.29
N ASN A 386 -27.19 -7.98 -24.30
CA ASN A 386 -27.51 -6.56 -24.20
C ASN A 386 -26.37 -5.83 -23.45
N PRO A 387 -25.62 -4.91 -24.09
CA PRO A 387 -24.49 -4.23 -23.46
C PRO A 387 -24.90 -3.24 -22.35
N GLU A 388 -26.17 -2.79 -22.34
CA GLU A 388 -26.66 -1.84 -21.32
C GLU A 388 -27.11 -2.56 -20.04
N THR A 389 -27.79 -3.70 -20.16
CA THR A 389 -28.32 -4.45 -19.00
C THR A 389 -27.43 -5.62 -18.56
N MET A 390 -26.43 -6.00 -19.38
CA MET A 390 -25.60 -7.20 -19.19
C MET A 390 -26.41 -8.51 -19.14
N GLU A 391 -27.63 -8.50 -19.67
CA GLU A 391 -28.46 -9.69 -19.83
C GLU A 391 -28.15 -10.40 -21.15
N PHE A 392 -28.19 -11.72 -21.12
CA PHE A 392 -27.99 -12.58 -22.27
C PHE A 392 -29.30 -13.19 -22.70
N GLU A 393 -29.51 -13.21 -24.00
CA GLU A 393 -30.62 -13.87 -24.66
C GLU A 393 -30.28 -15.37 -24.82
N VAL A 394 -31.09 -16.26 -24.26
CA VAL A 394 -30.88 -17.71 -24.27
C VAL A 394 -32.10 -18.43 -24.81
N GLN A 395 -31.88 -19.36 -25.74
CA GLN A 395 -32.90 -20.30 -26.20
C GLN A 395 -32.56 -21.70 -25.70
N TYR A 396 -33.50 -22.32 -24.97
CA TYR A 396 -33.35 -23.70 -24.48
C TYR A 396 -33.80 -24.70 -25.53
N ASP A 397 -33.14 -25.87 -25.57
CA ASP A 397 -33.40 -26.91 -26.58
C ASP A 397 -34.84 -27.46 -26.49
N ASP A 398 -35.45 -27.40 -25.30
CA ASP A 398 -36.79 -27.94 -25.01
C ASP A 398 -37.89 -26.86 -24.93
N GLU A 399 -37.56 -25.58 -25.19
CA GLU A 399 -38.53 -24.46 -25.14
C GLU A 399 -38.45 -23.60 -26.41
N ASP A 400 -39.61 -23.28 -26.98
CA ASP A 400 -39.69 -22.39 -28.15
C ASP A 400 -39.51 -20.90 -27.80
N ASN A 401 -39.55 -20.57 -26.51
CA ASN A 401 -39.42 -19.21 -26.01
C ASN A 401 -37.96 -18.85 -25.74
N VAL A 402 -37.66 -17.58 -25.90
CA VAL A 402 -36.36 -17.00 -25.59
C VAL A 402 -36.44 -16.31 -24.23
N CYS A 403 -35.42 -16.54 -23.40
CA CYS A 403 -35.36 -16.03 -22.04
C CYS A 403 -34.12 -15.12 -21.87
N PHE A 404 -34.18 -14.19 -20.92
CA PHE A 404 -33.11 -13.22 -20.64
C PHE A 404 -32.57 -13.41 -19.23
N PHE A 405 -31.25 -13.55 -19.08
CA PHE A 405 -30.60 -13.81 -17.79
C PHE A 405 -29.25 -13.13 -17.66
N THR A 406 -28.84 -12.82 -16.43
CA THR A 406 -27.49 -12.34 -16.08
C THR A 406 -26.51 -13.51 -15.90
N LEU A 407 -26.19 -14.21 -17.00
CA LEU A 407 -25.43 -15.47 -16.98
C LEU A 407 -24.05 -15.41 -16.32
N LEU A 408 -23.44 -14.23 -16.20
CA LEU A 408 -22.15 -14.07 -15.52
C LEU A 408 -22.27 -14.39 -14.02
N ASP A 409 -23.40 -14.03 -13.41
CA ASP A 409 -23.66 -14.35 -12.01
C ASP A 409 -23.87 -15.85 -11.84
N ASP A 410 -24.60 -16.49 -12.76
CA ASP A 410 -24.86 -17.93 -12.77
C ASP A 410 -23.57 -18.75 -13.03
N ILE A 411 -22.63 -18.23 -13.82
CA ILE A 411 -21.28 -18.80 -13.97
C ILE A 411 -20.49 -18.69 -12.66
N SER A 412 -20.64 -17.58 -11.95
CA SER A 412 -19.92 -17.33 -10.69
C SER A 412 -20.45 -18.18 -9.53
N SER A 413 -21.76 -18.46 -9.52
CA SER A 413 -22.43 -19.32 -8.53
C SER A 413 -22.25 -20.82 -8.85
N GLY A 414 -21.91 -21.14 -10.09
CA GLY A 414 -21.76 -22.52 -10.57
C GLY A 414 -23.06 -23.14 -11.07
N ASP A 415 -24.10 -22.32 -11.25
CA ASP A 415 -25.40 -22.70 -11.80
C ASP A 415 -25.39 -22.73 -13.33
N LEU A 416 -24.28 -22.33 -13.97
CA LEU A 416 -24.09 -22.40 -15.41
C LEU A 416 -22.77 -23.05 -15.81
N VAL A 417 -22.84 -23.97 -16.79
CA VAL A 417 -21.69 -24.70 -17.35
C VAL A 417 -21.65 -24.52 -18.87
N LEU A 418 -20.50 -24.13 -19.40
CA LEU A 418 -20.24 -24.08 -20.85
C LEU A 418 -20.00 -25.50 -21.40
N LEU A 419 -20.60 -25.82 -22.54
CA LEU A 419 -20.47 -27.12 -23.22
C LEU A 419 -19.45 -27.12 -24.35
#